data_AF-A0A4R0MWS1-F1
#
_entry.id   AF-A0A4R0MWS1-F1
#
_cell.length_a   1.000
_cell.length_b   1.000
_cell.length_c   1.000
_cell.angle_alpha   90.00
_cell.angle_beta   90.00
_cell.angle_gamma   90.00
#
_symmetry.space_group_name_H-M   'P 1'
#
loop_
_entity.id
_entity.type
_entity.pdbx_description
1 polymer ?
#
loop_
_entity_poly.entity_id
_entity_poly.type
_entity_poly.pdbx_seq_one_letter_code
_entity_poly.pdbx_strand_id
1 'polypeptide(L)'
;MKRLLVLLCFFGICQTAFTQIKPIYFMGEVITRDSTKATSYAIYGKLSSEELWTIKRFDLYNNLIMTGTYKDVDLKTPHGKFTYYGDVDMFNNQYDTFYYFKDRYRFTSQMGNFIDGKKTGVWLSFYPDGKVLTSEVFVDNVLNGLYSSYDRKGKMISTGNYVNGKMHGEWLLHGGLQKDIYDLGSLKSSVKDKKLLRREYGSPVFN
;
A
#
# COMPACT_ATOMS: atom_id res chain seq x y z
N MET A 1 12.26 62.62 52.36
CA MET A 1 11.80 62.27 51.00
C MET A 1 12.50 60.98 50.56
N LYS A 2 11.87 59.82 50.72
CA LYS A 2 12.38 58.53 50.19
C LYS A 2 11.37 58.04 49.15
N ARG A 3 11.78 58.00 47.87
CA ARG A 3 10.97 57.44 46.78
C ARG A 3 11.27 55.94 46.70
N LEU A 4 10.26 55.12 46.96
CA LEU A 4 10.33 53.66 46.79
C LEU A 4 9.99 53.36 45.32
N LEU A 5 10.95 52.84 44.56
CA LEU A 5 10.76 52.41 43.18
C LEU A 5 10.26 50.96 43.19
N VAL A 6 9.01 50.73 42.80
CA VAL A 6 8.45 49.38 42.65
C VAL A 6 8.72 48.93 41.21
N LEU A 7 9.63 47.95 41.04
CA LEU A 7 9.86 47.30 39.76
C LEU A 7 8.81 46.20 39.58
N LEU A 8 7.85 46.41 38.68
CA LEU A 8 6.91 45.38 38.24
C LEU A 8 7.55 44.56 37.11
N CYS A 9 8.14 43.41 37.46
CA CYS A 9 8.57 42.42 36.47
C CYS A 9 7.35 41.67 35.91
N PHE A 10 6.90 42.04 34.72
CA PHE A 10 5.97 41.22 33.94
C PHE A 10 6.69 40.00 33.39
N PHE A 11 6.56 38.86 34.08
CA PHE A 11 6.85 37.56 33.48
C PHE A 11 5.78 37.25 32.45
N GLY A 12 6.07 37.51 31.17
CA GLY A 12 5.26 37.03 30.05
C GLY A 12 5.33 35.51 30.00
N ILE A 13 4.32 34.84 30.54
CA ILE A 13 4.14 33.39 30.38
C ILE A 13 3.73 33.16 28.93
N CYS A 14 4.70 32.85 28.07
CA CYS A 14 4.44 32.33 26.74
C CYS A 14 3.87 30.91 26.90
N GLN A 15 2.55 30.79 26.94
CA GLN A 15 1.90 29.48 26.87
C GLN A 15 1.96 29.01 25.42
N THR A 16 3.03 28.28 25.06
CA THR A 16 3.00 27.47 23.84
C THR A 16 2.08 26.28 24.09
N ALA A 17 0.80 26.42 23.74
CA ALA A 17 -0.12 25.29 23.73
C ALA A 17 0.31 24.34 22.60
N PHE A 18 0.98 23.26 22.96
CA PHE A 18 1.17 22.14 22.04
C PHE A 18 -0.22 21.58 21.73
N THR A 19 -0.73 21.87 20.53
CA THR A 19 -1.98 21.25 20.08
C THR A 19 -1.71 19.77 19.87
N GLN A 20 -2.24 18.93 20.76
CA GLN A 20 -2.16 17.48 20.58
C GLN A 20 -2.89 17.11 19.29
N ILE A 21 -2.20 16.44 18.36
CA ILE A 21 -2.82 15.92 17.14
C ILE A 21 -3.89 14.92 17.57
N LYS A 22 -5.16 15.29 17.39
CA LYS A 22 -6.29 14.42 17.73
C LYS A 22 -6.43 13.35 16.65
N PRO A 23 -6.47 12.06 17.01
CA PRO A 23 -6.70 11.01 16.03
C PRO A 23 -8.13 11.07 15.51
N ILE A 24 -8.31 10.58 14.29
CA ILE A 24 -9.62 10.22 13.73
C ILE A 24 -9.82 8.71 13.83
N TYR A 25 -11.05 8.26 14.04
CA TYR A 25 -11.37 6.84 14.20
C TYR A 25 -12.10 6.29 12.98
N PHE A 26 -11.88 5.01 12.69
CA PHE A 26 -12.49 4.31 11.56
C PHE A 26 -13.21 3.04 12.02
N MET A 27 -14.44 2.83 11.54
CA MET A 27 -15.17 1.57 11.60
C MET A 27 -15.14 0.93 10.21
N GLY A 28 -14.30 -0.08 10.00
CA GLY A 28 -13.97 -0.54 8.65
C GLY A 28 -13.33 0.61 7.85
N GLU A 29 -13.81 0.91 6.64
CA GLU A 29 -13.30 2.02 5.82
C GLU A 29 -13.97 3.37 6.08
N VAL A 30 -14.90 3.44 7.04
CA VAL A 30 -15.72 4.64 7.28
C VAL A 30 -15.24 5.38 8.52
N ILE A 31 -15.06 6.70 8.43
CA ILE A 31 -14.76 7.56 9.58
C ILE A 31 -15.95 7.55 10.55
N THR A 32 -15.68 7.31 11.83
CA THR A 32 -16.69 7.28 12.90
C THR A 32 -16.36 8.30 14.00
N ARG A 33 -17.42 8.87 14.59
CA ARG A 33 -17.33 9.69 15.82
C ARG A 33 -17.49 8.85 17.08
N ASP A 34 -18.02 7.64 16.95
CA ASP A 34 -18.18 6.68 18.04
C ASP A 34 -16.90 5.83 18.13
N SER A 35 -15.99 6.23 19.02
CA SER A 35 -14.71 5.55 19.20
C SER A 35 -14.84 4.13 19.75
N THR A 36 -15.98 3.78 20.34
CA THR A 36 -16.21 2.41 20.88
C THR A 36 -16.41 1.37 19.77
N LYS A 37 -16.77 1.84 18.56
CA LYS A 37 -16.92 1.01 17.35
C LYS A 37 -15.68 1.06 16.45
N ALA A 38 -14.65 1.78 16.87
CA ALA A 38 -13.45 1.91 16.07
C ALA A 38 -12.78 0.55 15.88
N THR A 39 -12.25 0.32 14.69
CA THR A 39 -11.41 -0.81 14.30
C THR A 39 -9.97 -0.38 14.05
N SER A 40 -9.76 0.93 13.87
CA SER A 40 -8.48 1.58 13.63
C SER A 40 -8.60 3.07 13.90
N TYR A 41 -7.46 3.75 13.99
CA TYR A 41 -7.39 5.20 14.08
C TYR A 41 -6.31 5.75 13.14
N ALA A 42 -6.33 7.04 12.87
CA ALA A 42 -5.29 7.68 12.07
C ALA A 42 -4.91 9.05 12.58
N ILE A 43 -3.68 9.43 12.26
CA ILE A 43 -3.21 10.81 12.31
C ILE A 43 -3.04 11.29 10.88
N TYR A 44 -3.42 12.53 10.60
CA TYR A 44 -3.35 13.11 9.28
C TYR A 44 -3.06 14.61 9.34
N GLY A 45 -2.56 15.18 8.25
CA GLY A 45 -2.22 16.60 8.18
C GLY A 45 -1.89 17.05 6.76
N LYS A 46 -1.97 18.37 6.54
CA LYS A 46 -1.71 18.99 5.23
C LYS A 46 -0.20 19.06 4.96
N LEU A 47 0.22 18.62 3.78
CA LEU A 47 1.55 18.84 3.24
C LEU A 47 1.62 20.24 2.63
N SER A 48 2.64 21.01 2.99
CA SER A 48 2.71 22.46 2.71
C SER A 48 2.88 22.82 1.22
N SER A 49 3.22 21.89 0.34
CA SER A 49 3.58 22.21 -1.04
C SER A 49 2.45 22.07 -2.07
N GLU A 50 1.40 21.26 -1.84
CA GLU A 50 0.45 20.86 -2.91
C GLU A 50 -1.00 20.58 -2.47
N GLU A 51 -1.45 21.15 -1.36
CA GLU A 51 -2.79 20.89 -0.77
C GLU A 51 -3.12 19.43 -0.43
N LEU A 52 -2.17 18.50 -0.56
CA LEU A 52 -2.35 17.10 -0.21
C LEU A 52 -2.40 16.90 1.31
N TRP A 53 -3.22 15.95 1.74
CA TRP A 53 -3.32 15.50 3.12
C TRP A 53 -2.65 14.15 3.26
N THR A 54 -1.62 14.05 4.08
CA THR A 54 -0.98 12.76 4.39
C THR A 54 -1.68 12.10 5.56
N ILE A 55 -1.80 10.76 5.52
CA ILE A 55 -2.35 9.97 6.61
C ILE A 55 -1.37 8.86 7.01
N LYS A 56 -1.33 8.57 8.32
CA LYS A 56 -0.84 7.30 8.87
C LYS A 56 -1.97 6.67 9.67
N ARG A 57 -2.40 5.49 9.24
CA ARG A 57 -3.48 4.72 9.88
C ARG A 57 -2.90 3.54 10.63
N PHE A 58 -3.40 3.35 11.84
CA PHE A 58 -2.97 2.34 12.79
C PHE A 58 -4.15 1.46 13.20
N ASP A 59 -3.88 0.20 13.53
CA ASP A 59 -4.85 -0.59 14.30
C ASP A 59 -4.94 -0.07 15.76
N LEU A 60 -5.83 -0.67 16.56
CA LEU A 60 -6.02 -0.28 17.97
C LEU A 60 -4.85 -0.66 18.89
N TYR A 61 -3.88 -1.43 18.40
CA TYR A 61 -2.68 -1.84 19.12
C TYR A 61 -1.45 -1.01 18.71
N ASN A 62 -1.67 0.11 18.00
CA ASN A 62 -0.67 1.07 17.55
C ASN A 62 0.26 0.56 16.42
N ASN A 63 -0.16 -0.44 15.67
CA ASN A 63 0.61 -0.89 14.51
C ASN A 63 0.20 -0.13 13.27
N LEU A 64 1.18 0.38 12.54
CA LEU A 64 0.94 1.04 11.26
C LEU A 64 0.38 0.02 10.26
N ILE A 65 -0.81 0.29 9.73
CA ILE A 65 -1.49 -0.57 8.75
C ILE A 65 -1.57 0.07 7.36
N MET A 66 -1.50 1.39 7.27
CA MET A 66 -1.53 2.10 5.98
C MET A 66 -0.95 3.51 6.09
N THR A 67 -0.24 3.94 5.04
CA THR A 67 0.11 5.34 4.80
C THR A 67 -0.37 5.75 3.42
N GLY A 68 -0.80 6.99 3.28
CA GLY A 68 -1.34 7.49 2.02
C GLY A 68 -1.41 9.00 1.94
N THR A 69 -1.92 9.46 0.82
CA THR A 69 -2.13 10.88 0.51
C THR A 69 -3.52 11.08 -0.09
N TYR A 70 -4.16 12.19 0.25
CA TYR A 70 -5.52 12.53 -0.16
C TYR A 70 -5.56 13.96 -0.69
N LYS A 71 -6.44 14.23 -1.65
CA LYS A 71 -6.67 15.58 -2.18
C LYS A 71 -7.54 16.46 -1.29
N ASP A 72 -8.25 15.87 -0.33
CA ASP A 72 -9.22 16.56 0.50
C ASP A 72 -9.06 16.24 1.99
N VAL A 73 -9.50 17.18 2.82
CA VAL A 73 -9.43 17.12 4.29
C VAL A 73 -10.31 16.03 4.89
N ASP A 74 -11.35 15.62 4.15
CA ASP A 74 -12.27 14.56 4.57
C ASP A 74 -11.71 13.16 4.28
N LEU A 75 -10.54 13.07 3.64
CA LEU A 75 -9.89 11.82 3.24
C LEU A 75 -10.77 10.95 2.34
N LYS A 76 -11.50 11.57 1.41
CA LYS A 76 -12.40 10.87 0.46
C LYS A 76 -11.73 10.52 -0.86
N THR A 77 -10.74 11.31 -1.28
CA THR A 77 -10.11 11.22 -2.60
C THR A 77 -8.64 10.82 -2.47
N PRO A 78 -8.33 9.51 -2.42
CA PRO A 78 -6.96 8.99 -2.51
C PRO A 78 -6.23 9.59 -3.71
N HIS A 79 -5.05 10.15 -3.49
CA HIS A 79 -4.24 10.72 -4.56
C HIS A 79 -2.77 10.69 -4.17
N GLY A 80 -1.93 10.07 -5.00
CA GLY A 80 -0.51 9.83 -4.72
C GLY A 80 -0.25 8.42 -4.21
N LYS A 81 0.90 8.23 -3.55
CA LYS A 81 1.41 6.93 -3.14
C LYS A 81 0.68 6.41 -1.90
N PHE A 82 0.29 5.15 -1.94
CA PHE A 82 -0.21 4.39 -0.80
C PHE A 82 0.72 3.22 -0.50
N THR A 83 0.85 2.90 0.78
CA THR A 83 1.58 1.73 1.27
C THR A 83 0.75 1.07 2.36
N TYR A 84 0.49 -0.21 2.18
CA TYR A 84 -0.28 -1.03 3.10
C TYR A 84 0.66 -2.00 3.82
N TYR A 85 0.36 -2.28 5.07
CA TYR A 85 1.17 -3.16 5.91
C TYR A 85 0.35 -4.39 6.31
N GLY A 86 0.87 -5.57 5.97
CA GLY A 86 0.28 -6.86 6.31
C GLY A 86 0.78 -7.36 7.65
N ASP A 87 0.07 -8.34 8.20
CA ASP A 87 0.48 -9.10 9.37
C ASP A 87 1.21 -10.38 8.95
N VAL A 88 2.35 -10.67 9.57
CA VAL A 88 3.20 -11.82 9.22
C VAL A 88 2.50 -13.14 9.52
N ASP A 89 1.79 -13.25 10.64
CA ASP A 89 1.11 -14.49 11.02
C ASP A 89 -0.10 -14.75 10.12
N MET A 90 -0.85 -13.69 9.77
CA MET A 90 -1.91 -13.81 8.75
C MET A 90 -1.35 -14.24 7.40
N PHE A 91 -0.21 -13.68 6.97
CA PHE A 91 0.43 -14.09 5.72
C PHE A 91 0.90 -15.56 5.79
N ASN A 92 1.52 -15.96 6.90
CA ASN A 92 1.94 -17.34 7.14
C ASN A 92 0.77 -18.31 7.02
N ASN A 93 -0.35 -18.00 7.67
CA ASN A 93 -1.56 -18.82 7.64
C ASN A 93 -2.19 -18.87 6.24
N GLN A 94 -2.22 -17.75 5.51
CA GLN A 94 -2.81 -17.69 4.17
C GLN A 94 -1.99 -18.44 3.12
N TYR A 95 -0.66 -18.35 3.20
CA TYR A 95 0.24 -18.85 2.16
C TYR A 95 1.00 -20.13 2.57
N ASP A 96 0.68 -20.71 3.73
CA ASP A 96 1.38 -21.86 4.32
C ASP A 96 2.91 -21.62 4.38
N THR A 97 3.30 -20.56 5.09
CA THR A 97 4.70 -20.15 5.24
C THR A 97 5.08 -19.91 6.70
N PHE A 98 6.37 -19.68 6.96
CA PHE A 98 6.93 -19.59 8.32
C PHE A 98 7.86 -18.38 8.45
N TYR A 99 7.46 -17.22 7.94
CA TYR A 99 8.22 -15.99 8.14
C TYR A 99 8.20 -15.60 9.62
N TYR A 100 9.34 -15.15 10.13
CA TYR A 100 9.48 -14.65 11.49
C TYR A 100 10.46 -13.48 11.49
N PHE A 101 10.08 -12.38 12.15
CA PHE A 101 11.00 -11.29 12.46
C PHE A 101 10.96 -11.05 13.96
N LYS A 102 12.13 -10.90 14.56
CA LYS A 102 12.28 -10.75 16.00
C LYS A 102 11.57 -9.50 16.55
N ASP A 103 11.70 -8.39 15.83
CA ASP A 103 11.35 -7.06 16.35
C ASP A 103 10.14 -6.43 15.64
N ARG A 104 9.51 -7.14 14.70
CA ARG A 104 8.32 -6.64 13.98
C ARG A 104 7.44 -7.79 13.50
N TYR A 105 6.15 -7.53 13.39
CA TYR A 105 5.19 -8.47 12.79
C TYR A 105 4.41 -7.83 11.64
N ARG A 106 4.70 -6.56 11.32
CA ARG A 106 4.19 -5.88 10.14
C ARG A 106 5.26 -5.83 9.05
N PHE A 107 4.81 -5.98 7.81
CA PHE A 107 5.65 -5.82 6.61
C PHE A 107 4.85 -5.05 5.56
N THR A 108 5.52 -4.39 4.63
CA THR A 108 4.83 -3.77 3.49
C THR A 108 4.19 -4.87 2.65
N SER A 109 2.87 -4.98 2.65
CA SER A 109 2.15 -6.01 1.89
C SER A 109 1.85 -5.56 0.48
N GLN A 110 1.58 -4.27 0.30
CA GLN A 110 1.23 -3.70 -1.00
C GLN A 110 1.63 -2.23 -1.08
N MET A 111 2.00 -1.77 -2.27
CA MET A 111 2.13 -0.35 -2.57
C MET A 111 1.71 -0.04 -4.00
N GLY A 112 1.30 1.20 -4.23
CA GLY A 112 0.93 1.69 -5.55
C GLY A 112 0.46 3.14 -5.47
N ASN A 113 -0.05 3.65 -6.58
CA ASN A 113 -0.53 5.03 -6.66
C ASN A 113 -2.02 5.08 -6.95
N PHE A 114 -2.65 6.13 -6.42
CA PHE A 114 -3.98 6.57 -6.82
C PHE A 114 -3.89 7.88 -7.58
N ILE A 115 -4.76 8.05 -8.57
CA ILE A 115 -5.10 9.33 -9.15
C ILE A 115 -6.61 9.47 -9.00
N ASP A 116 -7.03 10.48 -8.23
CA ASP A 116 -8.42 10.89 -8.05
C ASP A 116 -9.34 9.74 -7.60
N GLY A 117 -8.87 9.04 -6.57
CA GLY A 117 -9.56 7.90 -5.96
C GLY A 117 -9.42 6.60 -6.74
N LYS A 118 -8.68 6.57 -7.85
CA LYS A 118 -8.53 5.37 -8.68
C LYS A 118 -7.10 4.83 -8.70
N LYS A 119 -6.93 3.53 -8.44
CA LYS A 119 -5.66 2.82 -8.62
C LYS A 119 -5.17 3.03 -10.04
N THR A 120 -3.93 3.49 -10.17
CA THR A 120 -3.30 3.79 -11.46
C THR A 120 -1.83 3.38 -11.43
N GLY A 121 -1.34 2.89 -12.56
CA GLY A 121 0.04 2.48 -12.76
C GLY A 121 0.35 1.14 -12.08
N VAL A 122 1.62 0.93 -11.76
CA VAL A 122 2.09 -0.32 -11.16
C VAL A 122 1.71 -0.40 -9.68
N TRP A 123 1.07 -1.51 -9.33
CA TRP A 123 0.80 -1.94 -7.98
C TRP A 123 1.63 -3.19 -7.69
N LEU A 124 2.38 -3.14 -6.59
CA LEU A 124 3.25 -4.23 -6.15
C LEU A 124 2.67 -4.82 -4.88
N SER A 125 2.64 -6.15 -4.81
CA SER A 125 2.44 -6.89 -3.57
C SER A 125 3.74 -7.61 -3.19
N PHE A 126 3.99 -7.84 -1.91
CA PHE A 126 5.27 -8.37 -1.43
C PHE A 126 5.11 -9.57 -0.50
N TYR A 127 6.16 -10.38 -0.45
CA TYR A 127 6.42 -11.29 0.64
C TYR A 127 6.87 -10.53 1.90
N PRO A 128 6.76 -11.14 3.10
CA PRO A 128 7.21 -10.51 4.33
C PRO A 128 8.68 -10.08 4.36
N ASP A 129 9.55 -10.78 3.62
CA ASP A 129 10.97 -10.46 3.46
C ASP A 129 11.24 -9.32 2.48
N GLY A 130 10.19 -8.73 1.88
CA GLY A 130 10.27 -7.59 0.98
C GLY A 130 10.47 -7.96 -0.49
N LYS A 131 10.56 -9.25 -0.85
CA LYS A 131 10.58 -9.65 -2.27
C LYS A 131 9.21 -9.43 -2.90
N VAL A 132 9.19 -9.08 -4.17
CA VAL A 132 7.94 -8.92 -4.93
C VAL A 132 7.22 -10.25 -5.04
N LEU A 133 5.94 -10.27 -4.69
CA LEU A 133 5.00 -11.37 -4.87
C LEU A 133 4.26 -11.22 -6.19
N THR A 134 3.67 -10.03 -6.43
CA THR A 134 3.01 -9.67 -7.69
C THR A 134 3.33 -8.25 -8.14
N SER A 135 3.30 -8.04 -9.44
CA SER A 135 3.31 -6.73 -10.09
C SER A 135 2.12 -6.65 -11.05
N GLU A 136 1.28 -5.65 -10.87
CA GLU A 136 -0.01 -5.49 -11.54
C GLU A 136 -0.16 -4.07 -12.08
N VAL A 137 -0.52 -3.90 -13.35
CA VAL A 137 -0.82 -2.58 -13.91
C VAL A 137 -2.31 -2.28 -13.83
N PHE A 138 -2.66 -1.17 -13.20
CA PHE A 138 -4.02 -0.66 -13.13
C PHE A 138 -4.20 0.61 -13.96
N VAL A 139 -5.36 0.72 -14.60
CA VAL A 139 -5.88 1.96 -15.19
C VAL A 139 -7.28 2.15 -14.63
N ASP A 140 -7.50 3.25 -13.91
CA ASP A 140 -8.82 3.60 -13.37
C ASP A 140 -9.48 2.48 -12.52
N ASN A 141 -8.74 1.91 -11.57
CA ASN A 141 -9.14 0.74 -10.75
C ASN A 141 -9.26 -0.60 -11.49
N VAL A 142 -9.03 -0.65 -12.80
CA VAL A 142 -9.16 -1.87 -13.60
C VAL A 142 -7.78 -2.40 -13.98
N LEU A 143 -7.54 -3.70 -13.77
CA LEU A 143 -6.32 -4.35 -14.27
C LEU A 143 -6.25 -4.21 -15.79
N ASN A 144 -5.23 -3.53 -16.28
CA ASN A 144 -5.05 -3.25 -17.69
C ASN A 144 -3.57 -3.02 -17.99
N GLY A 145 -2.95 -4.00 -18.63
CA GLY A 145 -1.51 -4.07 -18.87
C GLY A 145 -0.86 -5.31 -18.26
N LEU A 146 0.45 -5.23 -18.05
CA LEU A 146 1.27 -6.36 -17.65
C LEU A 146 0.95 -6.85 -16.22
N TYR A 147 0.89 -8.16 -16.09
CA TYR A 147 0.88 -8.89 -14.83
C TYR A 147 2.11 -9.77 -14.74
N SER A 148 2.72 -9.82 -13.56
CA SER A 148 3.75 -10.80 -13.23
C SER A 148 3.62 -11.28 -11.78
N SER A 149 3.87 -12.57 -11.55
CA SER A 149 3.98 -13.15 -10.21
C SER A 149 5.31 -13.87 -10.03
N TYR A 150 5.78 -13.94 -8.80
CA TYR A 150 7.11 -14.47 -8.46
C TYR A 150 7.02 -15.41 -7.25
N ASP A 151 7.97 -16.32 -7.14
CA ASP A 151 8.14 -17.17 -5.96
C ASP A 151 8.94 -16.46 -4.85
N ARG A 152 9.07 -17.12 -3.69
CA ARG A 152 9.86 -16.62 -2.53
C ARG A 152 11.35 -16.43 -2.81
N LYS A 153 11.86 -16.95 -3.93
CA LYS A 153 13.25 -16.76 -4.39
C LYS A 153 13.35 -15.65 -5.44
N GLY A 154 12.24 -15.00 -5.79
CA GLY A 154 12.16 -13.97 -6.82
C GLY A 154 12.10 -14.52 -8.24
N LYS A 155 11.87 -15.82 -8.42
CA LYS A 155 11.75 -16.42 -9.76
C LYS A 155 10.32 -16.21 -10.27
N MET A 156 10.20 -15.73 -11.50
CA MET A 156 8.90 -15.54 -12.16
C MET A 156 8.14 -16.87 -12.28
N ILE A 157 6.91 -16.88 -11.76
CA ILE A 157 5.97 -18.01 -11.83
C ILE A 157 5.01 -17.83 -13.00
N SER A 158 4.45 -16.64 -13.17
CA SER A 158 3.56 -16.34 -14.28
C SER A 158 3.69 -14.91 -14.76
N THR A 159 3.37 -14.71 -16.04
CA THR A 159 3.25 -13.37 -16.63
C THR A 159 2.34 -13.38 -17.85
N GLY A 160 1.68 -12.26 -18.10
CA GLY A 160 0.81 -12.04 -19.25
C GLY A 160 0.15 -10.67 -19.14
N ASN A 161 -0.76 -10.36 -20.06
CA ASN A 161 -1.46 -9.08 -20.05
C ASN A 161 -2.93 -9.22 -19.66
N TYR A 162 -3.44 -8.19 -18.99
CA TYR A 162 -4.86 -7.96 -18.81
C TYR A 162 -5.35 -6.85 -19.75
N VAL A 163 -6.57 -6.98 -20.24
CA VAL A 163 -7.33 -5.93 -20.91
C VAL A 163 -8.70 -5.86 -20.25
N ASN A 164 -9.05 -4.70 -19.70
CA ASN A 164 -10.32 -4.46 -19.00
C ASN A 164 -10.62 -5.52 -17.92
N GLY A 165 -9.62 -5.87 -17.11
CA GLY A 165 -9.73 -6.84 -16.03
C GLY A 165 -9.71 -8.29 -16.47
N LYS A 166 -9.53 -8.58 -17.76
CA LYS A 166 -9.56 -9.95 -18.31
C LYS A 166 -8.23 -10.33 -18.92
N MET A 167 -7.78 -11.57 -18.67
CA MET A 167 -6.57 -12.12 -19.29
C MET A 167 -6.68 -12.03 -20.81
N HIS A 168 -5.65 -11.52 -21.48
CA HIS A 168 -5.64 -11.37 -22.93
C HIS A 168 -4.24 -11.60 -23.49
N GLY A 169 -4.17 -12.21 -24.68
CA GLY A 169 -2.94 -12.56 -25.34
C GLY A 169 -2.23 -13.75 -24.71
N GLU A 170 -0.92 -13.77 -24.84
CA GLU A 170 -0.06 -14.83 -24.32
C GLU A 170 0.13 -14.74 -22.81
N TRP A 171 0.03 -15.90 -22.16
CA TRP A 171 0.29 -16.09 -20.74
C TRP A 171 1.29 -17.21 -20.54
N LEU A 172 2.40 -16.89 -19.90
CA LEU A 172 3.37 -17.88 -19.43
C LEU A 172 3.04 -18.24 -17.99
N LEU A 173 2.90 -19.53 -17.71
CA LEU A 173 2.49 -20.07 -16.42
C LEU A 173 3.51 -21.09 -15.91
N HIS A 174 3.46 -21.35 -14.60
CA HIS A 174 4.27 -22.38 -13.92
C HIS A 174 5.78 -22.27 -14.20
N GLY A 175 6.31 -21.05 -14.23
CA GLY A 175 7.71 -20.80 -14.56
C GLY A 175 8.03 -21.17 -16.01
N GLY A 176 7.11 -20.90 -16.94
CA GLY A 176 7.27 -21.14 -18.38
C GLY A 176 7.07 -22.57 -18.82
N LEU A 177 6.48 -23.42 -17.97
CA LEU A 177 6.16 -24.80 -18.36
C LEU A 177 4.87 -24.90 -19.14
N GLN A 178 4.06 -23.83 -19.13
CA GLN A 178 2.81 -23.74 -19.85
C GLN A 178 2.66 -22.36 -20.47
N LYS A 179 2.18 -22.34 -21.71
CA LYS A 179 1.78 -21.15 -22.43
C LYS A 179 0.32 -21.27 -22.81
N ASP A 180 -0.47 -20.31 -22.37
CA ASP A 180 -1.88 -20.20 -22.66
C ASP A 180 -2.13 -18.95 -23.50
N ILE A 181 -3.07 -19.04 -24.44
CA ILE A 181 -3.56 -17.89 -25.21
C ILE A 181 -4.97 -17.58 -24.75
N TYR A 182 -5.19 -16.37 -24.26
CA TYR A 182 -6.49 -15.88 -23.84
C TYR A 182 -7.01 -14.79 -24.77
N ASP A 183 -8.33 -14.73 -24.89
CA ASP A 183 -9.04 -13.62 -25.51
C ASP A 183 -10.14 -13.15 -24.56
N LEU A 184 -9.88 -12.01 -23.91
CA LEU A 184 -10.79 -11.36 -22.97
C LEU A 184 -11.34 -12.34 -21.92
N GLY A 185 -10.42 -13.09 -21.30
CA GLY A 185 -10.68 -14.06 -20.24
C GLY A 185 -11.06 -15.45 -20.74
N SER A 186 -11.33 -15.63 -22.03
CA SER A 186 -11.62 -16.95 -22.61
C SER A 186 -10.34 -17.63 -23.06
N LEU A 187 -10.04 -18.82 -22.52
CA LEU A 187 -8.92 -19.64 -22.97
C LEU A 187 -9.17 -20.11 -24.40
N LYS A 188 -8.22 -19.83 -25.31
CA LYS A 188 -8.28 -20.23 -26.73
C LYS A 188 -7.32 -21.38 -27.05
N SER A 189 -6.18 -21.44 -26.38
CA SER A 189 -5.19 -22.51 -26.57
C SER A 189 -4.32 -22.67 -25.32
N SER A 190 -3.81 -23.88 -25.10
CA SER A 190 -2.89 -24.21 -24.03
C SER A 190 -1.83 -25.19 -24.53
N VAL A 191 -0.55 -24.87 -24.29
CA VAL A 191 0.60 -25.69 -24.68
C VAL A 191 1.51 -25.87 -23.47
N LYS A 192 1.86 -27.11 -23.16
CA LYS A 192 2.88 -27.43 -22.14
C LYS A 192 4.21 -27.71 -22.83
N ASP A 193 5.22 -26.89 -22.54
CA ASP A 193 6.57 -27.07 -23.06
C ASP A 193 7.59 -26.77 -21.97
N LYS A 194 8.56 -27.67 -21.79
CA LYS A 194 9.54 -27.65 -20.68
C LYS A 194 10.59 -26.53 -20.80
N LYS A 195 10.53 -25.64 -21.81
CA LYS A 195 11.62 -24.69 -22.15
C LYS A 195 11.22 -23.25 -22.52
N LEU A 196 10.04 -22.73 -22.15
CA LEU A 196 9.62 -21.41 -22.65
C LEU A 196 10.33 -20.21 -22.01
N LEU A 197 10.86 -20.32 -20.78
CA LEU A 197 11.43 -19.16 -20.06
C LEU A 197 12.93 -18.87 -20.27
N ARG A 198 13.62 -19.46 -21.26
CA ARG A 198 15.08 -19.33 -21.35
C ARG A 198 15.64 -18.11 -22.08
N ARG A 199 14.86 -17.14 -22.56
CA ARG A 199 15.43 -16.08 -23.43
C ARG A 199 15.07 -14.60 -23.24
N GLU A 200 14.02 -14.18 -22.53
CA GLU A 200 13.59 -12.77 -22.70
C GLU A 200 13.29 -11.95 -21.44
N TYR A 201 13.25 -12.53 -20.24
CA TYR A 201 12.81 -11.79 -19.04
C TYR A 201 13.85 -11.92 -17.92
N GLY A 202 14.95 -11.16 -18.06
CA GLY A 202 15.86 -10.88 -16.96
C GLY A 202 15.13 -10.15 -15.83
N SER A 203 15.58 -10.36 -14.59
CA SER A 203 14.99 -9.79 -13.38
C SER A 203 14.61 -8.31 -13.56
N PRO A 204 13.39 -7.89 -13.19
CA PRO A 204 13.05 -6.47 -13.24
C PRO A 204 13.98 -5.72 -12.29
N VAL A 205 14.78 -4.81 -12.84
CA VAL A 205 15.48 -3.80 -12.04
C VAL A 205 14.44 -2.74 -11.73
N PHE A 206 13.90 -2.78 -10.52
CA PHE A 206 13.08 -1.69 -10.00
C PHE A 206 14.05 -0.59 -9.55
N ASN A 207 14.23 0.43 -10.40
CA ASN A 207 14.91 1.68 -10.03
C ASN A 207 14.02 2.54 -9.14
#